data_AF-A0A3L7PI73-F1
#
_entry.id   AF-A0A3L7PI73-F1
#
_cell.length_a   1.000
_cell.length_b   1.000
_cell.length_c   1.000
_cell.angle_alpha   90.00
_cell.angle_beta   90.00
_cell.angle_gamma   90.00
#
_symmetry.space_group_name_H-M   'P 1'
#
loop_
_entity.id
_entity.type
_entity.pdbx_description
1 polymer ?
#
loop_
_entity_poly.entity_id
_entity_poly.type
_entity_poly.pdbx_seq_one_letter_code
_entity_poly.pdbx_strand_id
1 'polypeptide(L)'
;MKYRLICTAVAFALLSGMNYLLAEATRPAGLKSIGGQWFVNEGPPPVYYYQDGEQFVDLFSYHIKDSNKDGIPNLAVSHDERCLIIESQGYPNHPTAVFPNSDNPNSILVQKFEFRLPLVPQKSDTITSVPMGPIGMALNGVVFFNPFERGGKNAVEGYAEEWLDSCCGHPQQHGVYHYHKYPSCVKSPFKDDGKQHSPIIGFAWDGYPVYGPYESSGVKAMDLSGENALDVCNGHTDKLRGYHYHVTPGRFPYILGGYAGVVEISNNHGLNRAGEGPITDSTEPGERLDPVITELRPGTVAAGKKHTIRIELDPKAARRHPLPKGAPTWVQIGPFESLKTARQGNIVTVEIDVPVDSPEGVLLDCHMEFGSKTPVVFKKNNALRVSE
;
A
#
# COMPACT_ATOMS: atom_id res chain seq x y z
N MET A 1 63.60 -14.03 -41.44
CA MET A 1 62.68 -15.03 -42.05
C MET A 1 61.34 -14.91 -41.32
N LYS A 2 60.27 -14.35 -41.90
CA LYS A 2 59.23 -15.05 -42.73
C LYS A 2 58.72 -16.32 -41.99
N TYR A 3 57.47 -16.54 -41.55
CA TYR A 3 56.12 -16.09 -41.92
C TYR A 3 55.09 -16.30 -40.76
N ARG A 4 53.90 -15.69 -40.89
CA ARG A 4 52.61 -15.87 -40.15
C ARG A 4 51.87 -17.19 -40.48
N LEU A 5 50.97 -17.64 -39.57
CA LEU A 5 49.51 -17.96 -39.71
C LEU A 5 49.07 -18.87 -38.52
N ILE A 6 48.19 -18.49 -37.58
CA ILE A 6 46.69 -18.49 -37.54
C ILE A 6 46.01 -19.82 -37.93
N CYS A 7 45.44 -20.57 -36.97
CA CYS A 7 43.98 -20.82 -36.78
C CYS A 7 43.65 -21.92 -35.73
N THR A 8 42.74 -21.55 -34.82
CA THR A 8 41.67 -22.33 -34.14
C THR A 8 41.90 -23.71 -33.51
N ALA A 9 41.68 -23.79 -32.20
CA ALA A 9 41.13 -24.98 -31.54
C ALA A 9 40.09 -24.55 -30.49
N VAL A 10 38.89 -25.10 -30.65
CA VAL A 10 37.73 -24.99 -29.78
C VAL A 10 38.03 -25.69 -28.46
N ALA A 11 37.90 -24.98 -27.33
CA ALA A 11 37.88 -25.60 -26.01
C ALA A 11 36.44 -25.60 -25.49
N PHE A 12 35.84 -26.79 -25.47
CA PHE A 12 34.62 -27.08 -24.71
C PHE A 12 34.90 -26.77 -23.23
N ALA A 13 34.29 -25.70 -22.71
CA ALA A 13 34.20 -25.49 -21.27
C ALA A 13 33.01 -26.34 -20.76
N LEU A 14 33.34 -27.39 -20.01
CA LEU A 14 32.40 -28.17 -19.22
C LEU A 14 31.59 -27.24 -18.31
N LEU A 15 30.28 -27.18 -18.54
CA LEU A 15 29.29 -26.65 -17.59
C LEU A 15 29.33 -27.51 -16.31
N SER A 16 30.12 -27.11 -15.32
CA SER A 16 29.94 -27.62 -13.96
C SER A 16 28.71 -26.93 -13.38
N GLY A 17 27.63 -27.68 -13.23
CA GLY A 17 26.44 -27.22 -12.52
C GLY A 17 26.80 -26.82 -11.10
N MET A 18 26.76 -25.52 -10.82
CA MET A 18 26.67 -25.02 -9.45
C MET A 18 25.25 -25.31 -8.98
N ASN A 19 25.08 -26.43 -8.28
CA ASN A 19 23.96 -26.60 -7.37
C ASN A 19 24.08 -25.51 -6.30
N TYR A 20 23.37 -24.41 -6.48
CA TYR A 20 22.99 -23.56 -5.36
C TYR A 20 22.04 -24.39 -4.50
N LEU A 21 22.59 -25.08 -3.51
CA LEU A 21 21.84 -25.47 -2.32
C LEU A 21 21.41 -24.15 -1.66
N LEU A 22 20.19 -23.70 -1.97
CA LEU A 22 19.54 -22.64 -1.22
C LEU A 22 19.47 -23.13 0.24
N ALA A 23 20.07 -22.37 1.15
CA ALA A 23 20.01 -22.70 2.57
C ALA A 23 18.56 -22.56 3.01
N GLU A 24 17.94 -23.63 3.51
CA GLU A 24 16.62 -23.51 4.14
C GLU A 24 16.71 -22.49 5.28
N ALA A 25 15.78 -21.54 5.28
CA ALA A 25 15.67 -20.57 6.35
C ALA A 25 15.57 -21.29 7.71
N THR A 26 16.52 -21.02 8.60
CA THR A 26 16.48 -21.59 9.94
C THR A 26 15.32 -20.97 10.71
N ARG A 27 14.22 -21.71 10.81
CA ARG A 27 13.05 -21.34 11.61
C ARG A 27 13.48 -20.96 13.04
N PRO A 28 13.11 -19.77 13.54
CA PRO A 28 13.37 -19.40 14.93
C PRO A 28 12.84 -20.46 15.91
N ALA A 29 13.62 -20.76 16.94
CA ALA A 29 13.22 -21.71 17.97
C ALA A 29 11.92 -21.28 18.65
N GLY A 30 11.02 -22.24 18.89
CA GLY A 30 9.76 -22.00 19.60
C GLY A 30 8.58 -21.55 18.73
N LEU A 31 8.79 -21.23 17.45
CA LEU A 31 7.66 -21.07 16.52
C LEU A 31 7.00 -22.43 16.29
N LYS A 32 5.67 -22.48 16.20
CA LYS A 32 4.82 -23.63 15.85
C LYS A 32 4.08 -23.34 14.55
N SER A 33 4.09 -24.25 13.57
CA SER A 33 3.29 -24.06 12.34
C SER A 33 1.82 -24.23 12.67
N ILE A 34 0.98 -23.37 12.11
CA ILE A 34 -0.49 -23.44 12.23
C ILE A 34 -1.17 -23.71 10.88
N GLY A 35 -0.44 -23.63 9.78
CA GLY A 35 -0.91 -23.95 8.43
C GLY A 35 -0.27 -23.06 7.38
N GLY A 36 0.03 -23.62 6.20
CA GLY A 36 0.66 -22.88 5.10
C GLY A 36 1.96 -22.20 5.52
N GLN A 37 2.06 -20.89 5.29
CA GLN A 37 3.22 -20.07 5.68
C GLN A 37 3.06 -19.44 7.08
N TRP A 38 2.05 -19.84 7.87
CA TRP A 38 1.79 -19.26 9.18
C TRP A 38 2.40 -20.05 10.33
N PHE A 39 2.96 -19.30 11.26
CA PHE A 39 3.57 -19.79 12.48
C PHE A 39 3.15 -18.93 13.67
N VAL A 40 3.13 -19.52 14.87
CA VAL A 40 2.82 -18.83 16.12
C VAL A 40 3.88 -19.10 17.17
N ASN A 41 4.21 -18.08 17.94
CA ASN A 41 4.85 -18.21 19.23
C ASN A 41 3.77 -18.11 20.32
N GLU A 42 3.51 -19.21 21.03
CA GLU A 42 2.36 -19.38 21.96
C GLU A 42 2.52 -18.64 23.31
N GLY A 43 3.36 -17.61 23.39
CA GLY A 43 3.47 -16.77 24.59
C GLY A 43 2.18 -16.00 24.92
N PRO A 44 2.05 -15.42 26.14
CA PRO A 44 0.96 -14.48 26.45
C PRO A 44 1.42 -13.02 26.29
N PRO A 45 0.96 -12.26 25.27
CA PRO A 45 0.06 -12.66 24.17
C PRO A 45 0.80 -13.40 23.03
N PRO A 46 0.08 -14.19 22.21
CA PRO A 46 0.68 -14.93 21.12
C PRO A 46 1.18 -13.98 20.02
N VAL A 47 2.31 -14.32 19.39
CA VAL A 47 2.87 -13.55 18.27
C VAL A 47 2.86 -14.41 17.02
N TYR A 48 2.28 -13.87 15.94
CA TYR A 48 2.11 -14.56 14.67
C TYR A 48 3.17 -14.14 13.67
N TYR A 49 3.77 -15.14 13.04
CA TYR A 49 4.81 -14.98 12.04
C TYR A 49 4.33 -15.55 10.72
N TYR A 50 4.71 -14.88 9.64
CA TYR A 50 4.54 -15.36 8.28
C TYR A 50 5.90 -15.73 7.69
N GLN A 51 5.98 -16.86 6.99
CA GLN A 51 7.17 -17.27 6.27
C GLN A 51 7.18 -16.62 4.87
N ASP A 52 7.81 -15.46 4.76
CA ASP A 52 7.99 -14.73 3.51
C ASP A 52 9.32 -15.16 2.84
N GLY A 53 9.22 -16.17 1.97
CA GLY A 53 10.37 -16.82 1.36
C GLY A 53 11.31 -17.43 2.42
N GLU A 54 12.50 -16.85 2.56
CA GLU A 54 13.50 -17.30 3.53
C GLU A 54 13.42 -16.59 4.90
N GLN A 55 12.43 -15.73 5.11
CA GLN A 55 12.30 -14.94 6.34
C GLN A 55 11.03 -15.30 7.12
N PHE A 56 11.12 -15.24 8.44
CA PHE A 56 9.96 -15.29 9.33
C PHE A 56 9.70 -13.89 9.85
N VAL A 57 8.61 -13.27 9.40
CA VAL A 57 8.28 -11.87 9.69
C VAL A 57 7.13 -11.76 10.68
N ASP A 58 7.31 -10.96 11.72
CA ASP A 58 6.23 -10.53 12.60
C ASP A 58 5.43 -9.44 11.91
N LEU A 59 4.19 -9.76 11.55
CA LEU A 59 3.34 -8.88 10.76
C LEU A 59 2.49 -7.92 11.59
N PHE A 60 2.17 -8.26 12.85
CA PHE A 60 1.06 -7.62 13.57
C PHE A 60 1.47 -6.95 14.89
N SER A 61 2.60 -7.29 15.51
CA SER A 61 2.95 -6.75 16.84
C SER A 61 3.07 -5.23 16.87
N TYR A 62 3.48 -4.59 15.76
CA TYR A 62 3.47 -3.13 15.69
C TYR A 62 2.04 -2.56 15.66
N HIS A 63 1.12 -3.29 15.05
CA HIS A 63 -0.22 -2.84 14.69
C HIS A 63 -1.28 -3.08 15.78
N ILE A 64 -0.99 -3.87 16.82
CA ILE A 64 -1.89 -4.04 17.96
C ILE A 64 -1.94 -2.83 18.90
N LYS A 65 -1.08 -1.82 18.71
CA LYS A 65 -1.05 -0.62 19.56
C LYS A 65 -2.39 0.11 19.50
N ASP A 66 -2.90 0.54 20.65
CA ASP A 66 -4.05 1.44 20.75
C ASP A 66 -3.66 2.84 20.26
N SER A 67 -4.04 3.14 19.01
CA SER A 67 -3.65 4.36 18.30
C SER A 67 -4.59 5.53 18.56
N ASN A 68 -5.84 5.25 18.96
CA ASN A 68 -6.85 6.27 19.23
C ASN A 68 -7.02 6.57 20.75
N LYS A 69 -6.32 5.82 21.60
CA LYS A 69 -6.28 5.94 23.07
C LYS A 69 -7.63 5.67 23.75
N ASP A 70 -8.43 4.76 23.19
CA ASP A 70 -9.72 4.35 23.74
C ASP A 70 -9.62 3.17 24.73
N GLY A 71 -8.43 2.60 24.91
CA GLY A 71 -8.16 1.45 25.77
C GLY A 71 -8.32 0.09 25.07
N ILE A 72 -8.63 0.06 23.77
CA ILE A 72 -8.79 -1.14 22.96
C ILE A 72 -7.67 -1.20 21.90
N PRO A 73 -6.93 -2.33 21.80
CA PRO A 73 -5.98 -2.55 20.71
C PRO A 73 -6.60 -2.32 19.33
N ASN A 74 -5.85 -1.72 18.41
CA ASN A 74 -6.28 -1.61 17.01
C ASN A 74 -6.61 -2.99 16.40
N LEU A 75 -5.87 -4.02 16.81
CA LEU A 75 -6.01 -5.41 16.39
C LEU A 75 -5.97 -6.39 17.57
N ALA A 76 -6.76 -7.46 17.49
CA ALA A 76 -6.53 -8.70 18.22
C ALA A 76 -6.40 -9.86 17.22
N VAL A 77 -5.37 -10.69 17.40
CA VAL A 77 -5.03 -11.78 16.47
C VAL A 77 -5.18 -13.12 17.18
N SER A 78 -5.95 -14.02 16.59
CA SER A 78 -6.11 -15.40 17.02
C SER A 78 -6.10 -16.34 15.80
N HIS A 79 -6.24 -17.65 16.00
CA HIS A 79 -6.40 -18.59 14.90
C HIS A 79 -7.29 -19.77 15.29
N ASP A 80 -7.89 -20.40 14.28
CA ASP A 80 -8.45 -21.75 14.39
C ASP A 80 -7.65 -22.73 13.51
N GLU A 81 -8.23 -23.89 13.19
CA GLU A 81 -7.58 -24.92 12.36
C GLU A 81 -7.45 -24.53 10.87
N ARG A 82 -8.19 -23.51 10.41
CA ARG A 82 -8.31 -23.14 8.99
C ARG A 82 -7.89 -21.71 8.71
N CYS A 83 -8.11 -20.79 9.65
CA CYS A 83 -7.94 -19.37 9.42
C CYS A 83 -7.16 -18.70 10.56
N LEU A 84 -6.37 -17.68 10.20
CA LEU A 84 -6.01 -16.61 11.10
C LEU A 84 -7.24 -15.70 11.27
N ILE A 85 -7.56 -15.32 12.50
CA ILE A 85 -8.72 -14.49 12.84
C ILE A 85 -8.21 -13.15 13.34
N ILE A 86 -8.65 -12.07 12.68
CA ILE A 86 -8.27 -10.69 13.00
C ILE A 86 -9.52 -9.93 13.43
N GLU A 87 -9.60 -9.58 14.71
CA GLU A 87 -10.53 -8.56 15.17
C GLU A 87 -9.87 -7.19 14.96
N SER A 88 -10.57 -6.26 14.30
CA SER A 88 -10.00 -4.96 13.96
C SER A 88 -10.96 -3.80 14.22
N GLN A 89 -10.40 -2.73 14.76
CA GLN A 89 -11.09 -1.44 14.85
C GLN A 89 -11.22 -0.73 13.49
N GLY A 90 -10.48 -1.15 12.45
CA GLY A 90 -10.43 -0.44 11.17
C GLY A 90 -9.94 1.01 11.29
N TYR A 91 -9.34 1.37 12.43
CA TYR A 91 -8.89 2.72 12.72
C TYR A 91 -7.43 2.88 12.26
N PRO A 92 -7.08 3.94 11.52
CA PRO A 92 -5.71 4.12 11.03
C PRO A 92 -4.74 4.34 12.21
N ASN A 93 -3.61 3.64 12.17
CA ASN A 93 -2.53 3.78 13.15
C ASN A 93 -1.40 4.73 12.69
N HIS A 94 -1.74 5.62 11.76
CA HIS A 94 -0.86 6.65 11.22
C HIS A 94 -1.63 7.99 11.15
N PRO A 95 -0.94 9.13 11.00
CA PRO A 95 -1.61 10.41 10.81
C PRO A 95 -2.53 10.40 9.57
N THR A 96 -3.64 11.11 9.66
CA THR A 96 -4.61 11.27 8.57
C THR A 96 -4.93 12.74 8.37
N ALA A 97 -5.58 13.07 7.25
CA ALA A 97 -6.27 14.35 7.11
C ALA A 97 -7.31 14.54 8.22
N VAL A 98 -7.63 15.80 8.53
CA VAL A 98 -8.77 16.09 9.39
C VAL A 98 -10.06 15.86 8.60
N PHE A 99 -10.90 14.97 9.14
CA PHE A 99 -12.23 14.66 8.62
C PHE A 99 -13.30 14.99 9.67
N PRO A 100 -14.42 15.63 9.30
CA PRO A 100 -14.81 16.06 7.96
C PRO A 100 -14.07 17.33 7.50
N ASN A 101 -13.97 17.52 6.19
CA ASN A 101 -13.36 18.67 5.54
C ASN A 101 -14.16 19.14 4.30
N SER A 102 -13.62 20.12 3.55
CA SER A 102 -14.31 20.74 2.42
C SER A 102 -14.61 19.80 1.24
N ASP A 103 -13.93 18.66 1.15
CA ASP A 103 -14.05 17.70 0.04
C ASP A 103 -14.52 16.31 0.48
N ASN A 104 -14.48 16.00 1.79
CA ASN A 104 -15.08 14.80 2.37
C ASN A 104 -15.85 15.14 3.67
N PRO A 105 -17.20 15.02 3.68
CA PRO A 105 -18.03 15.39 4.83
C PRO A 105 -18.15 14.28 5.89
N ASN A 106 -17.49 13.14 5.72
CA ASN A 106 -17.60 11.99 6.63
C ASN A 106 -16.55 12.07 7.74
N SER A 107 -16.75 11.34 8.83
CA SER A 107 -15.80 11.22 9.95
C SER A 107 -15.24 9.80 10.03
N ILE A 108 -14.00 9.63 10.51
CA ILE A 108 -13.46 8.31 10.82
C ILE A 108 -14.07 7.79 12.12
N LEU A 109 -14.63 6.58 12.10
CA LEU A 109 -15.23 5.92 13.25
C LEU A 109 -14.57 4.55 13.50
N VAL A 110 -14.48 4.16 14.77
CA VAL A 110 -14.10 2.80 15.15
C VAL A 110 -15.13 1.81 14.62
N GLN A 111 -14.63 0.74 14.03
CA GLN A 111 -15.40 -0.37 13.48
C GLN A 111 -15.28 -1.60 14.40
N LYS A 112 -16.04 -2.64 14.10
CA LYS A 112 -15.93 -3.94 14.76
C LYS A 112 -15.84 -5.02 13.70
N PHE A 113 -14.70 -5.07 13.03
CA PHE A 113 -14.44 -6.07 12.02
C PHE A 113 -13.94 -7.37 12.63
N GLU A 114 -14.31 -8.48 12.01
CA GLU A 114 -13.74 -9.80 12.22
C GLU A 114 -13.39 -10.36 10.84
N PHE A 115 -12.10 -10.49 10.56
CA PHE A 115 -11.61 -11.05 9.30
C PHE A 115 -11.06 -12.44 9.52
N ARG A 116 -11.31 -13.34 8.58
CA ARG A 116 -10.76 -14.70 8.54
C ARG A 116 -9.84 -14.82 7.33
N LEU A 117 -8.55 -15.01 7.57
CA LEU A 117 -7.56 -15.20 6.51
C LEU A 117 -7.23 -16.70 6.42
N PRO A 118 -7.53 -17.38 5.30
CA PRO A 118 -7.17 -18.78 5.13
C PRO A 118 -5.68 -19.03 5.41
N LEU A 119 -5.36 -20.01 6.26
CA LEU A 119 -3.98 -20.37 6.57
C LEU A 119 -3.28 -21.03 5.37
N VAL A 120 -4.06 -21.68 4.50
CA VAL A 120 -3.60 -22.33 3.27
C VAL A 120 -4.45 -21.81 2.09
N PRO A 121 -4.06 -20.69 1.47
CA PRO A 121 -4.73 -20.17 0.28
C PRO A 121 -4.71 -21.20 -0.86
N GLN A 122 -5.82 -21.32 -1.58
CA GLN A 122 -5.95 -22.24 -2.71
C GLN A 122 -6.23 -21.45 -3.97
N LYS A 123 -5.50 -21.77 -5.05
CA LYS A 123 -5.75 -21.17 -6.36
C LYS A 123 -7.11 -21.64 -6.88
N SER A 124 -7.86 -20.72 -7.47
CA SER A 124 -9.13 -21.00 -8.13
C SER A 124 -8.91 -21.19 -9.64
N ASP A 125 -9.69 -22.07 -10.26
CA ASP A 125 -9.72 -22.23 -11.72
C ASP A 125 -10.38 -21.03 -12.41
N THR A 126 -11.25 -20.32 -11.69
CA THR A 126 -11.96 -19.14 -12.18
C THR A 126 -11.64 -17.94 -11.30
N ILE A 127 -11.33 -16.80 -11.93
CA ILE A 127 -11.15 -15.53 -11.23
C ILE A 127 -12.50 -15.09 -10.65
N THR A 128 -12.53 -14.83 -9.34
CA THR A 128 -13.69 -14.22 -8.70
C THR A 128 -13.53 -12.70 -8.77
N SER A 129 -14.53 -11.97 -9.26
CA SER A 129 -14.46 -10.51 -9.25
C SER A 129 -14.34 -9.98 -7.82
N VAL A 130 -13.72 -8.82 -7.65
CA VAL A 130 -13.77 -8.12 -6.36
C VAL A 130 -15.15 -7.47 -6.16
N PRO A 131 -15.75 -7.51 -4.95
CA PRO A 131 -16.99 -6.79 -4.67
C PRO A 131 -16.77 -5.27 -4.63
N MET A 132 -17.85 -4.50 -4.60
CA MET A 132 -17.79 -3.13 -4.09
C MET A 132 -17.45 -3.13 -2.59
N GLY A 133 -16.65 -2.16 -2.15
CA GLY A 133 -16.23 -2.06 -0.76
C GLY A 133 -14.96 -2.85 -0.44
N PRO A 134 -14.84 -3.44 0.77
CA PRO A 134 -13.64 -4.15 1.21
C PRO A 134 -13.26 -5.35 0.34
N ILE A 135 -11.99 -5.44 -0.04
CA ILE A 135 -11.41 -6.53 -0.85
C ILE A 135 -10.21 -7.23 -0.18
N GLY A 136 -9.78 -6.68 0.95
CA GLY A 136 -8.64 -7.14 1.72
C GLY A 136 -8.41 -6.22 2.92
N MET A 137 -7.33 -6.48 3.65
CA MET A 137 -6.95 -5.72 4.83
C MET A 137 -5.45 -5.40 4.79
N ALA A 138 -5.09 -4.16 5.11
CA ALA A 138 -3.72 -3.78 5.40
C ALA A 138 -3.29 -4.31 6.79
N LEU A 139 -1.99 -4.41 7.04
CA LEU A 139 -1.46 -4.94 8.31
C LEU A 139 -1.93 -4.16 9.55
N ASN A 140 -2.38 -2.90 9.41
CA ASN A 140 -2.91 -2.10 10.51
C ASN A 140 -4.40 -2.32 10.81
N GLY A 141 -5.09 -3.19 10.07
CA GLY A 141 -6.51 -3.44 10.27
C GLY A 141 -7.44 -2.60 9.39
N VAL A 142 -6.92 -1.58 8.71
CA VAL A 142 -7.69 -0.79 7.76
C VAL A 142 -7.91 -1.62 6.49
N VAL A 143 -9.10 -1.56 5.94
CA VAL A 143 -9.48 -2.35 4.76
C VAL A 143 -8.97 -1.71 3.46
N PHE A 144 -8.55 -2.57 2.53
CA PHE A 144 -8.42 -2.21 1.13
C PHE A 144 -9.80 -2.20 0.52
N PHE A 145 -10.16 -1.13 -0.17
CA PHE A 145 -11.36 -1.10 -1.01
C PHE A 145 -10.97 -1.39 -2.45
N ASN A 146 -11.95 -1.87 -3.22
CA ASN A 146 -11.80 -1.98 -4.66
C ASN A 146 -11.48 -0.59 -5.28
N PRO A 147 -10.98 -0.53 -6.52
CA PRO A 147 -10.52 0.73 -7.11
C PRO A 147 -11.66 1.66 -7.57
N PHE A 148 -12.92 1.35 -7.25
CA PHE A 148 -14.07 2.11 -7.68
C PHE A 148 -14.75 2.88 -6.54
N GLU A 149 -15.28 4.05 -6.88
CA GLU A 149 -16.20 4.77 -6.01
C GLU A 149 -17.60 4.14 -6.08
N ARG A 150 -18.54 4.61 -5.24
CA ARG A 150 -19.87 3.99 -5.06
C ARG A 150 -20.68 3.83 -6.36
N GLY A 151 -20.47 4.68 -7.35
CA GLY A 151 -21.06 4.66 -8.69
C GLY A 151 -20.34 3.78 -9.72
N GLY A 152 -19.27 3.07 -9.33
CA GLY A 152 -18.54 2.13 -10.18
C GLY A 152 -17.50 2.78 -11.09
N LYS A 153 -17.15 4.05 -10.87
CA LYS A 153 -16.08 4.75 -11.59
C LYS A 153 -14.77 4.71 -10.81
N ASN A 154 -13.64 4.88 -11.50
CA ASN A 154 -12.32 4.84 -10.87
C ASN A 154 -12.18 5.92 -9.78
N ALA A 155 -11.90 5.50 -8.55
CA ALA A 155 -11.79 6.36 -7.37
C ALA A 155 -10.41 7.03 -7.25
N VAL A 156 -9.42 6.60 -8.01
CA VAL A 156 -8.02 7.05 -7.91
C VAL A 156 -7.65 8.00 -9.05
N GLU A 157 -8.22 7.79 -10.24
CA GLU A 157 -7.91 8.57 -11.45
C GLU A 157 -9.17 8.88 -12.26
N GLY A 158 -9.10 9.95 -13.08
CA GLY A 158 -10.19 10.38 -13.95
C GLY A 158 -11.21 11.29 -13.26
N TYR A 159 -12.33 11.52 -13.94
CA TYR A 159 -13.37 12.46 -13.47
C TYR A 159 -14.06 12.06 -12.17
N ALA A 160 -14.00 10.78 -11.78
CA ALA A 160 -14.63 10.28 -10.57
C ALA A 160 -13.64 10.14 -9.40
N GLU A 161 -12.40 10.61 -9.57
CA GLU A 161 -11.40 10.56 -8.52
C GLU A 161 -11.96 11.09 -7.20
N GLU A 162 -11.76 10.30 -6.15
CA GLU A 162 -12.14 10.60 -4.79
C GLU A 162 -11.03 11.36 -4.07
N TRP A 163 -11.45 12.09 -3.04
CA TRP A 163 -10.53 12.83 -2.23
C TRP A 163 -9.87 11.89 -1.20
N LEU A 164 -8.61 11.52 -1.45
CA LEU A 164 -7.77 10.71 -0.57
C LEU A 164 -6.78 11.62 0.17
N ASP A 165 -6.48 11.28 1.43
CA ASP A 165 -5.41 11.93 2.16
C ASP A 165 -4.02 11.50 1.65
N SER A 166 -2.95 12.12 2.19
CA SER A 166 -1.56 11.80 1.81
C SER A 166 -1.12 10.38 2.14
N CYS A 167 -1.89 9.65 2.95
CA CYS A 167 -1.69 8.24 3.25
C CYS A 167 -2.55 7.32 2.37
N CYS A 168 -3.15 7.89 1.32
CA CYS A 168 -3.91 7.21 0.28
C CYS A 168 -5.25 6.63 0.76
N GLY A 169 -5.81 7.16 1.85
CA GLY A 169 -7.09 6.71 2.40
C GLY A 169 -8.09 7.83 2.69
N HIS A 170 -9.33 7.45 2.95
CA HIS A 170 -10.41 8.35 3.34
C HIS A 170 -11.58 7.60 3.99
N PRO A 171 -12.43 8.26 4.80
CA PRO A 171 -13.65 7.67 5.35
C PRO A 171 -14.83 7.76 4.38
N GLN A 172 -15.65 6.70 4.37
CA GLN A 172 -16.99 6.73 3.77
C GLN A 172 -18.08 7.11 4.79
N GLN A 173 -19.33 7.17 4.35
CA GLN A 173 -20.52 7.64 5.09
C GLN A 173 -20.78 6.98 6.46
N HIS A 174 -20.36 5.73 6.66
CA HIS A 174 -20.46 5.01 7.94
C HIS A 174 -19.15 5.02 8.73
N GLY A 175 -18.19 5.86 8.32
CA GLY A 175 -16.94 6.13 8.99
C GLY A 175 -15.84 5.08 8.85
N VAL A 176 -16.00 4.10 7.95
CA VAL A 176 -14.94 3.16 7.58
C VAL A 176 -13.86 3.93 6.80
N TYR A 177 -12.70 4.13 7.42
CA TYR A 177 -11.50 4.56 6.72
C TYR A 177 -10.94 3.39 5.90
N HIS A 178 -10.50 3.65 4.68
CA HIS A 178 -10.05 2.61 3.75
C HIS A 178 -9.08 3.17 2.70
N TYR A 179 -8.32 2.28 2.07
CA TYR A 179 -7.37 2.61 0.99
C TYR A 179 -7.86 2.11 -0.36
N HIS A 180 -7.70 2.93 -1.40
CA HIS A 180 -7.96 2.53 -2.79
C HIS A 180 -6.67 2.24 -3.59
N LYS A 181 -5.52 2.66 -3.06
CA LYS A 181 -4.19 2.48 -3.67
C LYS A 181 -3.15 2.21 -2.59
N TYR A 182 -1.89 2.02 -2.99
CA TYR A 182 -0.79 1.69 -2.09
C TYR A 182 -0.75 2.63 -0.85
N PRO A 183 -0.97 2.10 0.37
CA PRO A 183 -1.04 2.92 1.57
C PRO A 183 0.37 3.27 2.07
N SER A 184 0.94 4.37 1.56
CA SER A 184 2.33 4.77 1.82
C SER A 184 2.67 5.02 3.29
N CYS A 185 1.67 5.12 4.17
CA CYS A 185 1.84 5.33 5.61
C CYS A 185 1.68 4.06 6.45
N VAL A 186 1.25 2.94 5.85
CA VAL A 186 1.18 1.66 6.57
C VAL A 186 2.60 1.16 6.81
N LYS A 187 2.94 0.95 8.09
CA LYS A 187 4.20 0.29 8.44
C LYS A 187 4.16 -1.17 8.00
N SER A 188 5.28 -1.63 7.48
CA SER A 188 5.50 -3.01 7.03
C SER A 188 6.66 -3.63 7.81
N PRO A 189 6.86 -4.96 7.74
CA PRO A 189 7.89 -5.66 8.54
C PRO A 189 9.32 -5.15 8.33
N PHE A 190 9.58 -4.61 7.14
CA PHE A 190 10.82 -3.93 6.79
C PHE A 190 10.52 -2.76 5.87
N LYS A 191 11.46 -1.80 5.82
CA LYS A 191 11.42 -0.64 4.93
C LYS A 191 11.36 -1.12 3.47
N ASP A 192 10.40 -0.59 2.70
CA ASP A 192 10.37 -0.79 1.26
C ASP A 192 11.27 0.24 0.56
N ASP A 193 12.57 -0.02 0.53
CA ASP A 193 13.57 0.83 -0.13
C ASP A 193 13.81 0.47 -1.60
N GLY A 194 12.99 -0.42 -2.16
CA GLY A 194 13.16 -0.88 -3.53
C GLY A 194 14.48 -1.59 -3.79
N LYS A 195 15.22 -2.06 -2.77
CA LYS A 195 16.46 -2.83 -2.93
C LYS A 195 16.27 -4.33 -2.87
N GLN A 196 15.08 -4.79 -2.52
CA GLN A 196 14.68 -6.19 -2.47
C GLN A 196 13.21 -6.33 -2.85
N HIS A 197 12.70 -7.56 -2.84
CA HIS A 197 11.26 -7.80 -2.95
C HIS A 197 10.54 -7.01 -1.85
N SER A 198 9.46 -6.34 -2.21
CA SER A 198 8.69 -5.53 -1.28
C SER A 198 8.22 -6.34 -0.07
N PRO A 199 7.94 -5.69 1.06
CA PRO A 199 7.33 -6.34 2.21
C PRO A 199 5.83 -6.58 1.98
N ILE A 200 5.28 -7.53 2.74
CA ILE A 200 3.83 -7.71 2.88
C ILE A 200 3.25 -6.43 3.50
N ILE A 201 2.19 -5.92 2.89
CA ILE A 201 1.41 -4.77 3.39
C ILE A 201 0.00 -5.15 3.83
N GLY A 202 -0.43 -6.37 3.53
CA GLY A 202 -1.76 -6.87 3.88
C GLY A 202 -2.10 -8.19 3.20
N PHE A 203 -3.38 -8.57 3.26
CA PHE A 203 -3.90 -9.81 2.67
C PHE A 203 -5.22 -9.55 1.95
N ALA A 204 -5.43 -10.25 0.84
CA ALA A 204 -6.70 -10.30 0.14
C ALA A 204 -7.64 -11.34 0.79
N TRP A 205 -8.94 -11.27 0.51
CA TRP A 205 -9.92 -12.19 1.08
C TRP A 205 -9.82 -13.64 0.61
N ASP A 206 -9.03 -13.93 -0.42
CA ASP A 206 -8.67 -15.31 -0.80
C ASP A 206 -7.44 -15.85 -0.04
N GLY A 207 -6.91 -15.07 0.90
CA GLY A 207 -5.82 -15.45 1.80
C GLY A 207 -4.42 -15.20 1.26
N TYR A 208 -4.28 -14.79 -0.01
CA TYR A 208 -2.96 -14.48 -0.56
C TYR A 208 -2.43 -13.13 -0.05
N PRO A 209 -1.12 -13.03 0.24
CA PRO A 209 -0.50 -11.78 0.67
C PRO A 209 -0.48 -10.74 -0.45
N VAL A 210 -0.57 -9.47 -0.04
CA VAL A 210 -0.42 -8.29 -0.89
C VAL A 210 0.88 -7.60 -0.50
N TYR A 211 1.74 -7.38 -1.48
CA TYR A 211 3.06 -6.78 -1.34
C TYR A 211 3.10 -5.34 -1.88
N GLY A 212 4.13 -4.60 -1.46
CA GLY A 212 4.53 -3.33 -2.10
C GLY A 212 4.93 -3.49 -3.58
N PRO A 213 5.38 -2.41 -4.24
CA PRO A 213 5.51 -2.39 -5.71
C PRO A 213 6.70 -3.12 -6.32
N TYR A 214 7.69 -3.57 -5.53
CA TYR A 214 8.95 -4.11 -6.03
C TYR A 214 9.01 -5.63 -5.99
N GLU A 215 9.46 -6.22 -7.10
CA GLU A 215 9.82 -7.64 -7.21
C GLU A 215 11.25 -7.88 -6.71
N SER A 216 12.15 -6.96 -7.03
CA SER A 216 13.57 -7.02 -6.67
C SER A 216 14.20 -5.63 -6.75
N SER A 217 15.50 -5.55 -6.49
CA SER A 217 16.25 -4.29 -6.49
C SER A 217 16.01 -3.47 -7.77
N GLY A 218 15.34 -2.32 -7.63
CA GLY A 218 15.03 -1.38 -8.70
C GLY A 218 14.00 -1.87 -9.73
N VAL A 219 13.41 -3.06 -9.55
CA VAL A 219 12.46 -3.66 -10.48
C VAL A 219 11.07 -3.68 -9.86
N LYS A 220 10.16 -2.88 -10.42
CA LYS A 220 8.76 -2.92 -10.01
C LYS A 220 8.07 -4.14 -10.61
N ALA A 221 7.21 -4.80 -9.84
CA ALA A 221 6.45 -5.96 -10.29
C ALA A 221 5.56 -5.62 -11.51
N MET A 222 5.03 -4.39 -11.57
CA MET A 222 4.25 -3.92 -12.73
C MET A 222 5.03 -3.81 -14.04
N ASP A 223 6.36 -3.79 -13.99
CA ASP A 223 7.22 -3.68 -15.18
C ASP A 223 7.72 -5.06 -15.65
N LEU A 224 7.37 -6.14 -14.94
CA LEU A 224 7.69 -7.51 -15.34
C LEU A 224 6.95 -7.89 -16.63
N SER A 225 7.58 -8.77 -17.41
CA SER A 225 7.05 -9.27 -18.68
C SER A 225 7.27 -10.78 -18.82
N GLY A 226 6.59 -11.40 -19.79
CA GLY A 226 6.68 -12.84 -20.02
C GLY A 226 6.03 -13.65 -18.90
N GLU A 227 6.66 -14.77 -18.51
CA GLU A 227 6.11 -15.70 -17.52
C GLU A 227 6.04 -15.12 -16.10
N ASN A 228 6.81 -14.06 -15.81
CA ASN A 228 6.83 -13.40 -14.51
C ASN A 228 5.93 -12.15 -14.46
N ALA A 229 5.26 -11.80 -15.56
CA ALA A 229 4.36 -10.65 -15.60
C ALA A 229 3.23 -10.81 -14.57
N LEU A 230 2.80 -9.69 -13.99
CA LEU A 230 1.57 -9.69 -13.21
C LEU A 230 0.39 -10.09 -14.09
N ASP A 231 -0.44 -10.98 -13.56
CA ASP A 231 -1.70 -11.36 -14.16
C ASP A 231 -2.74 -10.24 -14.04
N VAL A 232 -3.93 -10.50 -14.58
CA VAL A 232 -5.06 -9.56 -14.58
C VAL A 232 -5.57 -9.21 -13.18
N CYS A 233 -5.20 -10.00 -12.16
CA CYS A 233 -5.57 -9.77 -10.77
C CYS A 233 -4.51 -8.95 -10.02
N ASN A 234 -3.42 -8.52 -10.67
CA ASN A 234 -2.24 -7.89 -10.06
C ASN A 234 -1.34 -8.86 -9.28
N GLY A 235 -1.39 -10.17 -9.56
CA GLY A 235 -0.52 -11.14 -8.90
C GLY A 235 0.32 -11.97 -9.87
N HIS A 236 1.27 -12.70 -9.32
CA HIS A 236 2.06 -13.68 -10.05
C HIS A 236 2.57 -14.75 -9.08
N THR A 237 3.41 -15.68 -9.55
CA THR A 237 3.94 -16.77 -8.72
C THR A 237 5.45 -16.82 -8.80
N ASP A 238 6.11 -16.86 -7.65
CA ASP A 238 7.51 -17.21 -7.53
C ASP A 238 7.69 -18.54 -6.77
N LYS A 239 8.90 -19.11 -6.80
CA LYS A 239 9.21 -20.42 -6.19
C LYS A 239 9.30 -20.41 -4.66
N LEU A 240 9.57 -19.26 -4.05
CA LEU A 240 9.78 -19.08 -2.62
C LEU A 240 8.46 -18.75 -1.90
N ARG A 241 7.67 -17.84 -2.48
CA ARG A 241 6.44 -17.30 -1.88
C ARG A 241 5.19 -17.98 -2.39
N GLY A 242 5.24 -18.59 -3.57
CA GLY A 242 4.05 -19.04 -4.27
C GLY A 242 3.31 -17.86 -4.90
N TYR A 243 2.00 -18.01 -5.10
CA TYR A 243 1.18 -16.94 -5.68
C TYR A 243 0.99 -15.79 -4.68
N HIS A 244 1.14 -14.55 -5.14
CA HIS A 244 0.95 -13.35 -4.33
C HIS A 244 0.64 -12.14 -5.21
N TYR A 245 0.10 -11.08 -4.59
CA TYR A 245 -0.26 -9.84 -5.26
C TYR A 245 0.78 -8.73 -5.04
N HIS A 246 0.92 -7.83 -6.00
CA HIS A 246 1.65 -6.58 -5.86
C HIS A 246 0.72 -5.39 -6.09
N VAL A 247 0.86 -4.38 -5.23
CA VAL A 247 0.31 -3.05 -5.55
C VAL A 247 1.03 -2.43 -6.75
N THR A 248 0.29 -1.64 -7.51
CA THR A 248 0.77 -1.04 -8.76
C THR A 248 0.53 0.48 -8.75
N PRO A 249 1.38 1.26 -8.07
CA PRO A 249 1.22 2.71 -7.97
C PRO A 249 1.14 3.37 -9.35
N GLY A 250 0.08 4.15 -9.59
CA GLY A 250 -0.16 4.82 -10.87
C GLY A 250 -0.60 3.91 -12.01
N ARG A 251 -1.00 2.66 -11.73
CA ARG A 251 -1.56 1.73 -12.72
C ARG A 251 -2.74 0.97 -12.14
N PHE A 252 -3.90 1.07 -12.77
CA PHE A 252 -5.08 0.26 -12.45
C PHE A 252 -4.72 -1.24 -12.49
N PRO A 253 -5.20 -2.09 -11.56
CA PRO A 253 -6.20 -1.84 -10.52
C PRO A 253 -5.64 -1.35 -9.16
N TYR A 254 -4.39 -0.87 -9.13
CA TYR A 254 -3.67 -0.30 -7.98
C TYR A 254 -3.35 -1.28 -6.83
N ILE A 255 -4.32 -2.10 -6.41
CA ILE A 255 -4.16 -3.14 -5.38
C ILE A 255 -4.50 -4.50 -5.99
N LEU A 256 -5.78 -4.72 -6.36
CA LEU A 256 -6.27 -6.04 -6.79
C LEU A 256 -7.33 -5.91 -7.89
N GLY A 257 -7.19 -6.69 -8.96
CA GLY A 257 -8.14 -6.75 -10.09
C GLY A 257 -9.18 -7.86 -9.99
N GLY A 258 -9.00 -8.80 -9.07
CA GLY A 258 -9.82 -10.01 -8.92
C GLY A 258 -9.14 -10.93 -7.91
N TYR A 259 -9.88 -11.90 -7.39
CA TYR A 259 -9.29 -12.96 -6.59
C TYR A 259 -8.89 -14.12 -7.51
N ALA A 260 -7.60 -14.43 -7.51
CA ALA A 260 -7.06 -15.63 -8.14
C ALA A 260 -7.23 -16.88 -7.26
N GLY A 261 -7.48 -16.71 -5.96
CA GLY A 261 -7.75 -17.80 -5.03
C GLY A 261 -9.22 -18.02 -4.69
N VAL A 262 -9.47 -19.04 -3.89
CA VAL A 262 -10.77 -19.33 -3.28
C VAL A 262 -11.03 -18.31 -2.17
N VAL A 263 -12.05 -17.48 -2.34
CA VAL A 263 -12.40 -16.40 -1.42
C VAL A 263 -12.97 -16.94 -0.11
N GLU A 264 -12.49 -16.45 1.03
CA GLU A 264 -13.15 -16.62 2.32
C GLU A 264 -14.39 -15.71 2.37
N ILE A 265 -15.53 -16.32 2.07
CA ILE A 265 -16.80 -15.62 1.90
C ILE A 265 -17.19 -14.88 3.18
N SER A 266 -16.81 -15.36 4.37
CA SER A 266 -17.14 -14.70 5.65
C SER A 266 -16.76 -13.23 5.70
N ASN A 267 -15.69 -12.84 5.02
CA ASN A 267 -15.18 -11.46 4.99
C ASN A 267 -16.05 -10.51 4.14
N ASN A 268 -16.94 -11.07 3.30
CA ASN A 268 -17.81 -10.32 2.39
C ASN A 268 -19.30 -10.46 2.74
N HIS A 269 -19.64 -10.92 3.95
CA HIS A 269 -21.04 -11.08 4.36
C HIS A 269 -21.78 -9.73 4.28
N GLY A 270 -22.80 -9.65 3.42
CA GLY A 270 -23.61 -8.44 3.23
C GLY A 270 -23.17 -7.56 2.05
N LEU A 271 -22.08 -7.89 1.35
CA LEU A 271 -21.74 -7.28 0.07
C LEU A 271 -22.46 -8.02 -1.07
N ASN A 272 -22.83 -7.29 -2.12
CA ASN A 272 -23.36 -7.92 -3.34
C ASN A 272 -22.30 -8.89 -3.87
N ARG A 273 -22.73 -10.13 -4.16
CA ARG A 273 -21.81 -11.15 -4.68
C ARG A 273 -21.21 -10.68 -5.98
N ALA A 274 -19.88 -10.69 -6.03
CA ALA A 274 -19.13 -10.33 -7.21
C ALA A 274 -19.34 -11.38 -8.30
N GLY A 275 -19.27 -10.95 -9.56
CA GLY A 275 -19.35 -11.84 -10.72
C GLY A 275 -18.08 -12.67 -10.90
N GLU A 276 -17.95 -13.26 -12.08
CA GLU A 276 -16.72 -13.93 -12.53
C GLU A 276 -15.89 -12.97 -13.37
N GLY A 277 -14.56 -13.11 -13.27
CA GLY A 277 -13.58 -12.37 -14.07
C GLY A 277 -12.97 -11.14 -13.37
N PRO A 278 -11.87 -10.60 -13.93
CA PRO A 278 -11.24 -9.41 -13.41
C PRO A 278 -12.08 -8.16 -13.68
N ILE A 279 -11.96 -7.15 -12.82
CA ILE A 279 -12.52 -5.83 -13.08
C ILE A 279 -11.74 -5.10 -14.18
N THR A 280 -12.42 -4.21 -14.90
CA THR A 280 -11.84 -3.41 -15.97
C THR A 280 -11.78 -1.95 -15.59
N ASP A 281 -10.70 -1.27 -16.00
CA ASP A 281 -10.56 0.16 -15.76
C ASP A 281 -11.72 0.95 -16.37
N SER A 282 -12.34 1.81 -15.57
CA SER A 282 -13.46 2.66 -15.95
C SER A 282 -13.06 4.14 -16.08
N THR A 283 -11.75 4.41 -16.12
CA THR A 283 -11.18 5.76 -16.21
C THR A 283 -11.59 6.46 -17.50
N GLU A 284 -12.16 7.65 -17.34
CA GLU A 284 -12.41 8.59 -18.42
C GLU A 284 -11.41 9.75 -18.32
N PRO A 285 -10.90 10.30 -19.44
CA PRO A 285 -9.89 11.35 -19.42
C PRO A 285 -10.38 12.65 -18.77
N GLY A 286 -9.79 13.08 -17.66
CA GLY A 286 -10.03 14.39 -17.04
C GLY A 286 -9.82 14.39 -15.54
N GLU A 287 -9.51 15.54 -14.94
CA GLU A 287 -9.25 15.66 -13.49
C GLU A 287 -10.46 16.26 -12.79
N ARG A 288 -10.90 15.62 -11.69
CA ARG A 288 -11.95 16.18 -10.84
C ARG A 288 -11.37 17.25 -9.92
N LEU A 289 -10.21 16.98 -9.33
CA LEU A 289 -9.57 17.84 -8.35
C LEU A 289 -9.13 19.15 -8.97
N ASP A 290 -9.12 20.18 -8.12
CA ASP A 290 -8.54 21.44 -8.52
C ASP A 290 -7.02 21.34 -8.39
N PRO A 291 -6.25 21.52 -9.48
CA PRO A 291 -4.79 21.41 -9.47
C PRO A 291 -4.15 22.66 -8.86
N VAL A 292 -4.61 23.05 -7.66
CA VAL A 292 -4.17 24.24 -6.93
C VAL A 292 -2.72 24.10 -6.51
N ILE A 293 -2.31 22.91 -6.05
CA ILE A 293 -0.90 22.62 -5.80
C ILE A 293 -0.29 22.20 -7.15
N THR A 294 0.49 23.10 -7.77
CA THR A 294 1.04 22.86 -9.10
C THR A 294 2.30 22.02 -9.04
N GLU A 295 3.22 22.34 -8.11
CA GLU A 295 4.52 21.70 -8.02
C GLU A 295 5.15 21.77 -6.62
N LEU A 296 5.97 20.77 -6.30
CA LEU A 296 6.84 20.73 -5.12
C LEU A 296 8.30 20.79 -5.56
N ARG A 297 9.09 21.67 -4.95
CA ARG A 297 10.53 21.80 -5.21
C ARG A 297 11.35 21.72 -3.90
N PRO A 298 12.34 20.82 -3.80
CA PRO A 298 12.63 19.74 -4.76
C PRO A 298 11.51 18.68 -4.78
N GLY A 299 11.27 18.06 -5.94
CA GLY A 299 10.33 16.94 -6.08
C GLY A 299 10.94 15.58 -5.70
N THR A 300 12.20 15.56 -5.29
CA THR A 300 12.91 14.37 -4.81
C THR A 300 13.76 14.75 -3.61
N VAL A 301 13.68 13.95 -2.56
CA VAL A 301 14.37 14.18 -1.29
C VAL A 301 15.03 12.91 -0.81
N ALA A 302 16.08 13.05 -0.01
CA ALA A 302 16.79 11.91 0.57
C ALA A 302 16.35 11.61 2.00
N ALA A 303 16.34 10.33 2.35
CA ALA A 303 16.00 9.86 3.68
C ALA A 303 17.05 10.29 4.74
N GLY A 304 16.66 10.27 6.01
CA GLY A 304 17.53 10.52 7.16
C GLY A 304 17.87 11.99 7.41
N LYS A 305 17.15 12.94 6.82
CA LYS A 305 17.40 14.38 7.03
C LYS A 305 16.15 15.23 6.82
N LYS A 306 16.22 16.45 7.32
CA LYS A 306 15.23 17.50 7.10
C LYS A 306 15.39 18.15 5.73
N HIS A 307 14.25 18.51 5.13
CA HIS A 307 14.19 19.22 3.86
C HIS A 307 13.24 20.39 3.94
N THR A 308 13.60 21.47 3.24
CA THR A 308 12.68 22.59 2.98
C THR A 308 12.08 22.41 1.59
N ILE A 309 10.76 22.24 1.53
CA ILE A 309 10.01 22.07 0.28
C ILE A 309 9.24 23.36 -0.02
N ARG A 310 9.38 23.85 -1.24
CA ARG A 310 8.57 24.94 -1.79
C ARG A 310 7.42 24.34 -2.57
N ILE A 311 6.21 24.69 -2.17
CA ILE A 311 4.94 24.27 -2.77
C ILE A 311 4.38 25.47 -3.52
N GLU A 312 4.27 25.36 -4.83
CA GLU A 312 3.70 26.40 -5.70
C GLU A 312 2.18 26.23 -5.79
N LEU A 313 1.45 27.35 -5.63
CA LEU A 313 -0.01 27.39 -5.65
C LEU A 313 -0.52 28.20 -6.87
N ASP A 314 -1.56 27.71 -7.54
CA ASP A 314 -2.33 28.49 -8.50
C ASP A 314 -3.73 28.82 -7.95
N PRO A 315 -3.95 30.05 -7.44
CA PRO A 315 -5.25 30.48 -6.97
C PRO A 315 -6.35 30.46 -8.04
N LYS A 316 -5.99 30.51 -9.34
CA LYS A 316 -6.97 30.47 -10.44
C LYS A 316 -7.53 29.07 -10.66
N ALA A 317 -6.78 28.04 -10.27
CA ALA A 317 -7.22 26.65 -10.36
C ALA A 317 -8.22 26.27 -9.24
N ALA A 318 -8.34 27.09 -8.20
CA ALA A 318 -9.20 26.85 -7.04
C ALA A 318 -10.69 27.15 -7.36
N ARG A 319 -11.34 26.24 -8.10
CA ARG A 319 -12.70 26.39 -8.64
C ARG A 319 -13.78 26.00 -7.63
N ARG A 320 -13.53 25.01 -6.78
CA ARG A 320 -14.47 24.52 -5.77
C ARG A 320 -14.49 25.40 -4.53
N HIS A 321 -13.30 25.67 -3.98
CA HIS A 321 -13.10 26.41 -2.75
C HIS A 321 -12.05 27.50 -2.98
N PRO A 322 -12.36 28.79 -2.75
CA PRO A 322 -11.36 29.85 -2.88
C PRO A 322 -10.17 29.59 -1.97
N LEU A 323 -8.96 29.79 -2.50
CA LEU A 323 -7.73 29.63 -1.72
C LEU A 323 -7.71 30.60 -0.52
N PRO A 324 -7.70 30.10 0.73
CA PRO A 324 -7.77 30.97 1.91
C PRO A 324 -6.57 31.90 2.03
N LYS A 325 -6.72 33.00 2.78
CA LYS A 325 -5.62 33.92 3.11
C LYS A 325 -4.75 33.32 4.21
N GLY A 326 -3.46 33.66 4.22
CA GLY A 326 -2.52 33.21 5.24
C GLY A 326 -1.91 31.84 4.95
N ALA A 327 -1.07 31.36 5.86
CA ALA A 327 -0.40 30.07 5.75
C ALA A 327 -1.38 28.91 6.04
N PRO A 328 -1.17 27.73 5.42
CA PRO A 328 -1.93 26.54 5.79
C PRO A 328 -1.68 26.17 7.25
N THR A 329 -2.69 25.63 7.89
CA THR A 329 -2.66 25.19 9.30
C THR A 329 -1.96 23.84 9.43
N TRP A 330 -2.04 23.00 8.41
CA TRP A 330 -1.39 21.70 8.37
C TRP A 330 -0.99 21.34 6.93
N VAL A 331 0.14 20.66 6.79
CA VAL A 331 0.64 20.16 5.50
C VAL A 331 1.30 18.82 5.75
N GLN A 332 0.98 17.84 4.92
CA GLN A 332 1.57 16.51 4.97
C GLN A 332 1.96 16.05 3.56
N ILE A 333 3.11 15.41 3.44
CA ILE A 333 3.60 14.81 2.18
C ILE A 333 3.88 13.34 2.44
N GLY A 334 3.05 12.45 1.90
CA GLY A 334 3.06 11.04 2.29
C GLY A 334 2.92 10.90 3.82
N PRO A 335 3.84 10.19 4.49
CA PRO A 335 3.85 10.10 5.95
C PRO A 335 4.49 11.30 6.66
N PHE A 336 5.02 12.31 5.94
CA PHE A 336 5.80 13.40 6.54
C PHE A 336 4.93 14.63 6.82
N GLU A 337 4.63 14.86 8.10
CA GLU A 337 3.99 16.10 8.54
C GLU A 337 5.00 17.26 8.57
N SER A 338 4.53 18.44 8.16
CA SER A 338 5.32 19.66 8.22
C SER A 338 5.65 20.04 9.66
N LEU A 339 6.94 20.19 9.95
CA LEU A 339 7.45 20.72 11.22
C LEU A 339 7.29 22.24 11.31
N LYS A 340 7.32 22.92 10.16
CA LYS A 340 7.21 24.37 10.07
C LYS A 340 6.62 24.75 8.73
N THR A 341 5.57 25.56 8.79
CA THR A 341 4.85 26.03 7.61
C THR A 341 4.88 27.55 7.55
N ALA A 342 5.19 28.09 6.38
CA ALA A 342 5.10 29.52 6.09
C ALA A 342 4.51 29.74 4.70
N ARG A 343 3.93 30.92 4.45
CA ARG A 343 3.44 31.28 3.12
C ARG A 343 3.80 32.71 2.77
N GLN A 344 4.26 32.89 1.53
CA GLN A 344 4.47 34.20 0.92
C GLN A 344 3.83 34.20 -0.47
N GLY A 345 2.73 34.96 -0.61
CA GLY A 345 1.95 34.98 -1.85
C GLY A 345 1.44 33.58 -2.22
N ASN A 346 1.87 33.09 -3.39
CA ASN A 346 1.47 31.79 -3.93
C ASN A 346 2.47 30.67 -3.61
N ILE A 347 3.41 30.90 -2.69
CA ILE A 347 4.40 29.92 -2.31
C ILE A 347 4.20 29.58 -0.85
N VAL A 348 3.98 28.29 -0.59
CA VAL A 348 4.03 27.71 0.76
C VAL A 348 5.38 27.04 0.91
N THR A 349 6.08 27.33 1.99
CA THR A 349 7.34 26.67 2.34
C THR A 349 7.10 25.80 3.55
N VAL A 350 7.44 24.52 3.46
CA VAL A 350 7.35 23.56 4.57
C VAL A 350 8.72 22.97 4.88
N GLU A 351 9.00 22.76 6.17
CA GLU A 351 10.09 21.89 6.60
C GLU A 351 9.51 20.52 6.94
N ILE A 352 10.02 19.46 6.31
CA ILE A 352 9.67 18.08 6.63
C ILE A 352 10.91 17.35 7.15
N ASP A 353 10.72 16.43 8.08
CA ASP A 353 11.73 15.44 8.44
C ASP A 353 11.41 14.14 7.70
N VAL A 354 12.39 13.61 6.97
CA VAL A 354 12.25 12.37 6.21
C VAL A 354 13.04 11.30 6.96
N PRO A 355 12.38 10.38 7.70
CA PRO A 355 13.03 9.31 8.43
C PRO A 355 13.94 8.45 7.56
N VAL A 356 14.98 7.87 8.15
CA VAL A 356 15.92 6.96 7.46
C VAL A 356 15.22 5.71 6.93
N ASP A 357 14.11 5.31 7.57
CA ASP A 357 13.26 4.16 7.21
C ASP A 357 12.14 4.50 6.22
N SER A 358 12.22 5.63 5.51
CA SER A 358 11.19 6.06 4.54
C SER A 358 11.23 5.24 3.24
N PRO A 359 10.09 4.73 2.73
CA PRO A 359 10.07 3.97 1.47
C PRO A 359 10.65 4.74 0.27
N GLU A 360 11.40 4.07 -0.60
CA GLU A 360 12.10 4.69 -1.73
C GLU A 360 11.41 4.45 -3.08
N GLY A 361 11.53 5.44 -3.98
CA GLY A 361 11.02 5.37 -5.36
C GLY A 361 9.49 5.35 -5.51
N VAL A 362 8.75 5.42 -4.39
CA VAL A 362 7.31 5.63 -4.37
C VAL A 362 7.01 7.13 -4.45
N LEU A 363 6.04 7.48 -5.29
CA LEU A 363 5.49 8.83 -5.38
C LEU A 363 4.49 9.03 -4.24
N LEU A 364 4.72 10.09 -3.46
CA LEU A 364 3.94 10.48 -2.29
C LEU A 364 3.03 11.64 -2.65
N ASP A 365 1.81 11.58 -2.13
CA ASP A 365 0.83 12.65 -2.29
C ASP A 365 1.11 13.79 -1.32
N CYS A 366 0.86 15.03 -1.76
CA CYS A 366 0.92 16.21 -0.91
C CYS A 366 -0.51 16.64 -0.55
N HIS A 367 -0.74 16.91 0.72
CA HIS A 367 -2.00 17.40 1.25
C HIS A 367 -1.76 18.66 2.10
N MET A 368 -2.60 19.67 1.91
CA MET A 368 -2.55 20.97 2.55
C MET A 368 -3.93 21.37 3.07
N GLU A 369 -3.99 21.77 4.33
CA GLU A 369 -5.22 22.18 5.02
C GLU A 369 -5.15 23.64 5.47
N PHE A 370 -6.29 24.34 5.41
CA PHE A 370 -6.48 25.68 5.91
C PHE A 370 -7.66 25.73 6.89
N GLY A 371 -7.38 26.12 8.14
CA GLY A 371 -8.38 26.18 9.22
C GLY A 371 -8.31 24.96 10.14
N SER A 372 -9.28 24.82 11.05
CA SER A 372 -9.22 23.80 12.11
C SER A 372 -10.48 22.96 12.32
N LYS A 373 -11.69 23.53 12.18
CA LYS A 373 -12.92 22.79 12.48
C LYS A 373 -13.43 21.96 11.29
N THR A 374 -13.37 22.54 10.10
CA THR A 374 -13.73 21.91 8.83
C THR A 374 -12.80 22.55 7.79
N PRO A 375 -11.57 22.04 7.65
CA PRO A 375 -10.55 22.73 6.88
C PRO A 375 -10.91 22.76 5.40
N VAL A 376 -10.43 23.81 4.72
CA VAL A 376 -10.36 23.83 3.26
C VAL A 376 -9.12 23.06 2.85
N VAL A 377 -9.27 22.08 1.98
CA VAL A 377 -8.21 21.13 1.64
C VAL A 377 -7.80 21.22 0.18
N PHE A 378 -6.50 21.08 -0.07
CA PHE A 378 -5.94 20.97 -1.41
C PHE A 378 -4.96 19.81 -1.43
N LYS A 379 -5.03 18.98 -2.47
CA LYS A 379 -4.09 17.87 -2.66
C LYS A 379 -3.43 17.91 -4.02
N LYS A 380 -2.26 17.27 -4.11
CA LYS A 380 -1.61 16.89 -5.35
C LYS A 380 -1.17 15.44 -5.21
N ASN A 381 -1.66 14.59 -6.11
CA ASN A 381 -1.16 13.23 -6.19
C ASN A 381 0.26 13.21 -6.76
N ASN A 382 1.04 12.20 -6.38
CA ASN A 382 2.35 11.92 -6.97
C ASN A 382 3.31 13.13 -6.94
N ALA A 383 3.33 13.84 -5.81
CA ALA A 383 3.92 15.16 -5.69
C ALA A 383 5.43 15.15 -5.37
N LEU A 384 5.90 14.14 -4.64
CA LEU A 384 7.29 14.05 -4.18
C LEU A 384 7.70 12.58 -4.07
N ARG A 385 8.97 12.25 -4.28
CA ARG A 385 9.51 10.91 -4.00
C ARG A 385 10.71 10.97 -3.08
N VAL A 386 10.92 9.89 -2.33
CA VAL A 386 12.16 9.66 -1.59
C VAL A 386 13.13 8.85 -2.46
N SER A 387 14.39 9.25 -2.49
CA SER A 387 15.48 8.58 -3.22
C SER A 387 16.81 8.90 -2.54
N GLU A 388 17.79 8.01 -2.62
CA GLU A 388 19.15 8.23 -2.06
C GLU A 388 19.80 9.58 -2.44
#